data_AF-A0A6H0T8F8-F1
#
_entry.id   AF-A0A6H0T8F8-F1
#
_cell.length_a   1.000
_cell.length_b   1.000
_cell.length_c   1.000
_cell.angle_alpha   90.00
_cell.angle_beta   90.00
_cell.angle_gamma   90.00
#
_symmetry.space_group_name_H-M   'P 1'
#
loop_
_entity.id
_entity.type
_entity.pdbx_description
1 polymer ?
#
loop_
_entity_poly.entity_id
_entity_poly.type
_entity_poly.pdbx_seq_one_letter_code
_entity_poly.pdbx_strand_id
1 'polypeptide(L)'
;MKVMKYSLLAMALGLTACGEKDQAYYAKNLDEAKVKLKECEKAFWEGKLKKEDKAFTECLAAEGAVKEQRRIEREKVEAERKAKEQAELEAAKAKMVEQYGSQSWQDFTKTVLNSSCLNTIGFERSSDCRAMETLYNEKINPAIEELKSQGLANLLNTRENYCKQDQRKFSTCDVWKRAAGEQAQVELAQVPYETLLSQEKTYCLKGDYMKIDEPCKTWGNTVKAKNDEIVEAFTKDYEKLKVTYNQCIDQIKKANWDKQYEISSTYPCRHAQDARIKLRLPYDNFDTKMD
;
A
#
# COMPACT_ATOMS: atom_id res chain seq x y z
N MET A 1 -12.33 53.39 -0.28
CA MET A 1 -11.60 54.16 -1.33
C MET A 1 -10.11 54.02 -1.13
N LYS A 2 -9.45 53.28 -2.02
CA LYS A 2 -8.05 53.47 -2.42
C LYS A 2 -7.87 52.68 -3.72
N VAL A 3 -7.89 53.42 -4.82
CA VAL A 3 -7.69 52.94 -6.19
C VAL A 3 -6.19 52.71 -6.37
N MET A 4 -5.77 51.48 -6.68
CA MET A 4 -4.37 51.19 -6.98
C MET A 4 -4.23 50.83 -8.46
N LYS A 5 -3.42 51.65 -9.12
CA LYS A 5 -3.19 51.74 -10.56
C LYS A 5 -2.28 50.60 -11.06
N TYR A 6 -2.63 50.09 -12.23
CA TYR A 6 -1.82 49.48 -13.29
C TYR A 6 -0.36 49.14 -13.00
N SER A 7 -0.02 47.88 -13.22
CA SER A 7 1.25 47.51 -13.86
C SER A 7 0.98 46.36 -14.84
N LEU A 8 0.51 46.75 -16.02
CA LEU A 8 0.35 45.87 -17.18
C LEU A 8 1.75 45.66 -17.76
N LEU A 9 2.41 44.56 -17.37
CA LEU A 9 3.64 44.11 -17.99
C LEU A 9 3.27 43.61 -19.40
N ALA A 10 3.42 44.49 -20.38
CA ALA A 10 3.30 44.15 -21.79
C ALA A 10 4.45 43.22 -22.16
N MET A 11 4.18 41.91 -22.13
CA MET A 11 5.08 40.91 -22.69
C MET A 11 5.07 41.06 -24.20
N ALA A 12 6.07 41.77 -24.72
CA ALA A 12 6.34 41.88 -26.15
C ALA A 12 6.68 40.49 -26.69
N LEU A 13 5.67 39.79 -27.20
CA LEU A 13 5.85 38.62 -28.03
C LEU A 13 6.42 39.08 -29.37
N GLY A 14 7.73 38.87 -29.55
CA GLY A 14 8.42 39.10 -30.81
C GLY A 14 7.79 38.25 -31.91
N LEU A 15 7.10 38.91 -32.83
CA LEU A 15 6.60 38.35 -34.08
C LEU A 15 7.80 38.09 -35.02
N THR A 16 8.42 36.93 -34.88
CA THR A 16 9.35 36.43 -35.91
C THR A 16 8.57 35.64 -36.96
N ALA A 17 8.36 36.27 -38.12
CA ALA A 17 7.94 35.69 -39.39
C ALA A 17 6.73 34.71 -39.35
N CYS A 18 5.54 35.24 -39.04
CA CYS A 18 4.26 34.55 -39.21
C CYS A 18 3.93 34.39 -40.70
N GLY A 19 3.78 33.15 -41.19
CA GLY A 19 2.95 32.93 -42.37
C GLY A 19 1.50 33.33 -42.05
N GLU A 20 0.78 33.93 -42.99
CA GLU A 20 -0.59 34.47 -42.80
C GLU A 20 -1.59 33.46 -42.18
N LYS A 21 -1.31 32.17 -42.26
CA LYS A 21 -2.14 31.07 -41.72
C LYS A 21 -1.30 30.10 -40.90
N ASP A 22 -0.78 30.58 -39.78
CA ASP A 22 -0.05 29.76 -38.80
C ASP A 22 -1.00 28.99 -37.85
N GLN A 23 -0.43 28.26 -36.88
CA GLN A 23 -1.23 27.47 -35.95
C GLN A 23 -2.16 28.34 -35.08
N ALA A 24 -1.75 29.57 -34.74
CA ALA A 24 -2.56 30.49 -33.95
C ALA A 24 -3.76 31.01 -34.76
N TYR A 25 -3.57 31.25 -36.05
CA TYR A 25 -4.66 31.53 -36.98
C TYR A 25 -5.68 30.38 -37.01
N TYR A 26 -5.22 29.15 -37.22
CA TYR A 26 -6.10 27.97 -37.31
C TYR A 26 -6.76 27.60 -35.98
N ALA A 27 -6.10 27.87 -34.84
CA ALA A 27 -6.69 27.67 -33.52
C ALA A 27 -7.92 28.57 -33.31
N LYS A 28 -7.96 29.75 -33.92
CA LYS A 28 -9.13 30.66 -33.89
C LYS A 28 -10.15 30.37 -34.99
N ASN A 29 -9.75 29.66 -36.05
CA ASN A 29 -10.57 29.35 -37.23
C ASN A 29 -10.62 27.84 -37.49
N LEU A 30 -11.17 27.08 -36.54
CA LEU A 30 -11.14 25.61 -36.57
C LEU A 30 -11.85 25.00 -37.78
N ASP A 31 -12.90 25.63 -38.30
CA ASP A 31 -13.58 25.12 -39.49
C ASP A 31 -12.72 25.29 -40.75
N GLU A 32 -11.95 26.38 -40.83
CA GLU A 32 -10.92 26.54 -41.87
C GLU A 32 -9.76 25.55 -41.68
N ALA A 33 -9.38 25.24 -40.44
CA ALA A 33 -8.38 24.21 -40.15
C ALA A 33 -8.83 22.83 -40.63
N LYS A 34 -10.11 22.47 -40.42
CA LYS A 34 -10.68 21.20 -40.91
C LYS A 34 -10.77 21.17 -42.44
N VAL A 35 -11.15 22.28 -43.08
CA VAL A 35 -11.16 22.40 -44.55
C VAL A 35 -9.74 22.24 -45.09
N LYS A 36 -8.77 22.94 -44.50
CA LYS A 36 -7.35 22.85 -44.89
C LYS A 36 -6.81 21.44 -44.73
N LEU A 37 -7.14 20.74 -43.64
CA LEU A 37 -6.74 19.35 -43.45
C LEU A 37 -7.24 18.42 -44.57
N LYS A 38 -8.48 18.58 -45.03
CA LYS A 38 -9.00 17.81 -46.17
C LYS A 38 -8.25 18.12 -47.47
N GLU A 39 -7.91 19.38 -47.70
CA GLU A 39 -7.08 19.79 -48.84
C GLU A 39 -5.68 19.18 -48.77
N CYS A 40 -5.08 19.17 -47.58
CA CYS A 40 -3.77 18.58 -47.30
C CYS A 40 -3.75 17.07 -47.50
N GLU A 41 -4.77 16.35 -47.00
CA GLU A 41 -4.94 14.92 -47.24
C GLU A 41 -5.04 14.61 -48.74
N LYS A 42 -5.85 15.36 -49.47
CA LYS A 42 -5.98 15.19 -50.93
C LYS A 42 -4.65 15.45 -51.64
N ALA A 43 -3.97 16.54 -51.34
CA ALA A 43 -2.69 16.89 -51.96
C ALA A 43 -1.56 15.90 -51.60
N PHE A 44 -1.60 15.31 -50.40
CA PHE A 44 -0.70 14.22 -50.00
C PHE A 44 -0.92 12.96 -50.86
N TRP A 45 -2.16 12.51 -51.01
CA TRP A 45 -2.50 11.34 -51.85
C TRP A 45 -2.20 11.57 -53.34
N GLU A 46 -2.32 12.81 -53.82
CA GLU A 46 -1.95 13.20 -55.17
C GLU A 46 -0.42 13.37 -55.37
N GLY A 47 0.40 13.19 -54.32
CA GLY A 47 1.86 13.34 -54.39
C GLY A 47 2.35 14.79 -54.61
N LYS A 48 1.48 15.78 -54.33
CA LYS A 48 1.73 17.20 -54.56
C LYS A 48 2.29 17.95 -53.35
N LEU A 49 2.42 17.27 -52.20
CA LEU A 49 2.92 17.86 -50.96
C LEU A 49 4.42 17.55 -50.79
N LYS A 50 5.29 18.57 -50.89
CA LYS A 50 6.71 18.44 -50.53
C LYS A 50 7.00 19.13 -49.20
N LYS A 51 7.94 18.59 -48.43
CA LYS A 51 8.26 19.09 -47.08
C LYS A 51 8.72 20.55 -47.04
N GLU A 52 9.35 21.04 -48.10
CA GLU A 52 9.83 22.42 -48.19
C GLU A 52 8.73 23.42 -48.58
N ASP A 53 7.55 22.96 -49.01
CA ASP A 53 6.51 23.83 -49.54
C ASP A 53 5.79 24.59 -48.41
N LYS A 54 5.47 25.87 -48.65
CA LYS A 54 4.60 26.67 -47.77
C LYS A 54 3.24 25.99 -47.53
N ALA A 55 2.76 25.22 -48.51
CA ALA A 55 1.55 24.41 -48.35
C ALA A 55 1.71 23.33 -47.28
N PHE A 56 2.88 22.69 -47.19
CA PHE A 56 3.17 21.67 -46.18
C PHE A 56 3.24 22.27 -44.77
N THR A 57 3.85 23.44 -44.60
CA THR A 57 3.91 24.12 -43.30
C THR A 57 2.53 24.60 -42.84
N GLU A 58 1.68 25.08 -43.75
CA GLU A 58 0.28 25.43 -43.47
C GLU A 58 -0.56 24.20 -43.10
N CYS A 59 -0.31 23.03 -43.72
CA CYS A 59 -0.93 21.75 -43.34
C CYS A 59 -0.58 21.35 -41.90
N LEU A 60 0.69 21.45 -41.51
CA LEU A 60 1.14 21.17 -40.13
C LEU A 60 0.51 22.14 -39.13
N ALA A 61 0.36 23.41 -39.48
CA ALA A 61 -0.30 24.41 -38.66
C ALA A 61 -1.79 24.10 -38.43
N ALA A 62 -2.52 23.73 -39.49
CA ALA A 62 -3.92 23.31 -39.40
C ALA A 62 -4.08 22.01 -38.59
N GLU A 63 -3.19 21.03 -38.79
CA GLU A 63 -3.17 19.78 -38.03
C GLU A 63 -2.90 20.02 -36.54
N GLY A 64 -1.91 20.85 -36.22
CA GLY A 64 -1.56 21.23 -34.86
C GLY A 64 -2.75 21.88 -34.13
N ALA A 65 -3.45 22.81 -34.79
CA ALA A 65 -4.63 23.45 -34.23
C ALA A 65 -5.78 22.47 -33.95
N VAL A 66 -6.09 21.56 -34.87
CA VAL A 66 -7.16 20.56 -34.68
C VAL A 66 -6.78 19.52 -33.62
N LYS A 67 -5.53 19.07 -33.58
CA LYS A 67 -5.04 18.15 -32.53
C LYS A 67 -5.12 18.77 -31.15
N GLU A 68 -4.72 20.04 -31.03
CA GLU A 68 -4.77 20.78 -29.78
C GLU A 68 -6.21 20.99 -29.30
N GLN A 69 -7.12 21.37 -30.19
CA GLN A 69 -8.54 21.47 -29.85
C GLN A 69 -9.11 20.13 -29.34
N ARG A 70 -8.77 19.02 -30.01
CA ARG A 70 -9.18 17.68 -29.55
C ARG A 70 -8.59 17.33 -28.18
N ARG A 71 -7.37 17.79 -27.86
CA ARG A 71 -6.75 17.62 -26.53
C ARG A 71 -7.54 18.40 -25.48
N ILE A 72 -7.81 19.68 -25.73
CA ILE A 72 -8.59 20.55 -24.83
C ILE A 72 -9.98 19.98 -24.59
N GLU A 73 -10.66 19.50 -25.63
CA GLU A 73 -11.99 18.89 -25.51
C GLU A 73 -11.96 17.61 -24.68
N ARG A 74 -10.97 16.73 -24.89
CA ARG A 74 -10.78 15.53 -24.05
C ARG A 74 -10.51 15.91 -22.58
N GLU A 75 -9.68 16.91 -22.34
CA GLU A 75 -9.38 17.39 -20.98
C GLU A 75 -10.61 17.98 -20.30
N LYS A 76 -11.45 18.72 -21.05
CA LYS A 76 -12.71 19.24 -20.54
C LYS A 76 -13.69 18.10 -20.21
N VAL A 77 -13.88 17.15 -21.11
CA VAL A 77 -14.76 15.98 -20.88
C VAL A 77 -14.29 15.17 -19.67
N GLU A 78 -12.99 14.96 -19.54
CA GLU A 78 -12.40 14.24 -18.40
C GLU A 78 -12.54 15.02 -17.09
N ALA A 79 -12.37 16.34 -17.11
CA ALA A 79 -12.58 17.20 -15.94
C ALA A 79 -14.06 17.21 -15.52
N GLU A 80 -14.99 17.30 -16.47
CA GLU A 80 -16.44 17.23 -16.22
C GLU A 80 -16.83 15.85 -15.67
N ARG A 81 -16.29 14.77 -16.22
CA ARG A 81 -16.50 13.40 -15.72
C ARG A 81 -16.02 13.25 -14.28
N LYS A 82 -14.78 13.68 -13.97
CA LYS A 82 -14.24 13.64 -12.61
C LYS A 82 -15.05 14.51 -11.64
N ALA A 83 -15.46 15.70 -12.05
CA ALA A 83 -16.29 16.57 -11.22
C ALA A 83 -17.64 15.93 -10.91
N LYS A 84 -18.27 15.28 -11.90
CA LYS A 84 -19.53 14.54 -11.71
C LYS A 84 -19.35 13.35 -10.77
N GLU A 85 -18.32 12.53 -10.98
CA GLU A 85 -18.02 11.38 -10.11
C GLU A 85 -17.73 11.81 -8.67
N GLN A 86 -17.03 12.92 -8.49
CA GLN A 86 -16.77 13.49 -7.17
C GLN A 86 -18.07 13.98 -6.51
N ALA A 87 -18.93 14.69 -7.25
CA ALA A 87 -20.21 15.16 -6.73
C ALA A 87 -21.14 13.99 -6.34
N GLU A 88 -21.19 12.93 -7.16
CA GLU A 88 -21.95 11.70 -6.85
C GLU A 88 -21.41 10.99 -5.61
N LEU A 89 -20.09 10.93 -5.44
CA LEU A 89 -19.46 10.34 -4.26
C LEU A 89 -19.76 11.15 -2.99
N GLU A 90 -19.66 12.48 -3.03
CA GLU A 90 -19.96 13.34 -1.88
C GLU A 90 -21.44 13.27 -1.50
N ALA A 91 -22.35 13.24 -2.48
CA ALA A 91 -23.77 13.01 -2.23
C ALA A 91 -24.03 11.63 -1.58
N ALA A 92 -23.37 10.58 -2.06
CA ALA A 92 -23.47 9.25 -1.48
C ALA A 92 -22.92 9.21 -0.04
N LYS A 93 -21.80 9.89 0.24
CA LYS A 93 -21.26 10.02 1.61
C LYS A 93 -22.24 10.71 2.54
N ALA A 94 -22.81 11.84 2.13
CA ALA A 94 -23.81 12.55 2.93
C ALA A 94 -25.00 11.65 3.28
N LYS A 95 -25.51 10.90 2.30
CA LYS A 95 -26.58 9.92 2.50
C LYS A 95 -26.19 8.80 3.47
N MET A 96 -24.96 8.27 3.39
CA MET A 96 -24.48 7.25 4.32
C MET A 96 -24.37 7.78 5.75
N VAL A 97 -23.90 9.01 5.93
CA VAL A 97 -23.82 9.68 7.25
C VAL A 97 -25.22 9.94 7.81
N GLU A 98 -26.16 10.38 6.98
CA GLU A 98 -27.55 10.59 7.40
C GLU A 98 -28.20 9.27 7.87
N GLN A 99 -28.01 8.19 7.11
CA GLN A 99 -28.63 6.89 7.40
C GLN A 99 -27.97 6.15 8.57
N TYR A 100 -26.64 6.21 8.68
CA TYR A 100 -25.87 5.33 9.56
C TYR A 100 -24.89 6.06 10.48
N GLY A 101 -24.80 7.39 10.40
CA GLY A 101 -23.86 8.19 11.17
C GLY A 101 -24.00 8.03 12.68
N SER A 102 -25.23 7.84 13.17
CA SER A 102 -25.54 7.60 14.59
C SER A 102 -25.25 6.18 15.07
N GLN A 103 -25.03 5.20 14.17
CA GLN A 103 -24.73 3.83 14.59
C GLN A 103 -23.36 3.75 15.27
N SER A 104 -23.26 2.88 16.27
CA SER A 104 -21.96 2.45 16.81
C SER A 104 -21.13 1.81 15.70
N TRP A 105 -19.80 1.78 15.84
CA TRP A 105 -18.96 1.10 14.85
C TRP A 105 -19.28 -0.40 14.81
N GLN A 106 -19.65 -1.01 15.95
CA GLN A 106 -20.04 -2.42 16.02
C GLN A 106 -21.33 -2.67 15.22
N ASP A 107 -22.35 -1.85 15.37
CA ASP A 107 -23.60 -2.03 14.62
C ASP A 107 -23.40 -1.71 13.15
N PHE A 108 -22.57 -0.73 12.83
CA PHE A 108 -22.24 -0.41 11.45
C PHE A 108 -21.50 -1.55 10.75
N THR A 109 -20.64 -2.31 11.43
CA THR A 109 -20.04 -3.52 10.83
C THR A 109 -21.09 -4.54 10.40
N LYS A 110 -22.17 -4.72 11.16
CA LYS A 110 -23.30 -5.60 10.78
C LYS A 110 -24.03 -5.06 9.56
N THR A 111 -24.23 -3.74 9.49
CA THR A 111 -24.82 -3.06 8.33
C THR A 111 -23.98 -3.30 7.07
N VAL A 112 -22.65 -3.15 7.16
CA VAL A 112 -21.73 -3.41 6.04
C VAL A 112 -21.75 -4.88 5.63
N LEU A 113 -21.72 -5.80 6.60
CA LEU A 113 -21.77 -7.25 6.34
C LEU A 113 -23.03 -7.72 5.61
N ASN A 114 -24.15 -7.05 5.87
CA ASN A 114 -25.44 -7.35 5.23
C ASN A 114 -25.68 -6.54 3.96
N SER A 115 -24.76 -5.65 3.58
CA SER A 115 -24.86 -4.86 2.37
C SER A 115 -24.49 -5.67 1.12
N SER A 116 -25.05 -5.28 -0.02
CA SER A 116 -24.63 -5.84 -1.32
C SER A 116 -23.21 -5.45 -1.73
N CYS A 117 -22.63 -4.43 -1.08
CA CYS A 117 -21.32 -3.88 -1.42
C CYS A 117 -20.16 -4.85 -1.20
N LEU A 118 -20.32 -5.84 -0.33
CA LEU A 118 -19.31 -6.87 -0.10
C LEU A 118 -19.30 -7.98 -1.15
N ASN A 119 -20.39 -8.13 -1.91
CA ASN A 119 -20.54 -9.16 -2.93
C ASN A 119 -20.15 -8.68 -4.34
N THR A 120 -19.82 -7.40 -4.51
CA THR A 120 -19.41 -6.84 -5.81
C THR A 120 -17.93 -7.08 -6.06
N ILE A 121 -17.60 -8.07 -6.90
CA ILE A 121 -16.24 -8.30 -7.43
C ILE A 121 -16.09 -7.46 -8.71
N GLY A 122 -15.11 -6.56 -8.78
CA GLY A 122 -14.78 -5.85 -10.03
C GLY A 122 -14.43 -4.36 -9.87
N PHE A 123 -14.08 -3.75 -11.00
CA PHE A 123 -13.47 -2.40 -11.10
C PHE A 123 -14.44 -1.21 -10.90
N GLU A 124 -15.75 -1.44 -10.77
CA GLU A 124 -16.72 -0.36 -10.58
C GLU A 124 -17.59 -0.61 -9.35
N ARG A 125 -17.07 -0.28 -8.17
CA ARG A 125 -17.91 -0.10 -6.98
C ARG A 125 -18.75 1.17 -7.17
N SER A 126 -20.06 1.05 -6.97
CA SER A 126 -20.98 2.21 -7.00
C SER A 126 -20.50 3.31 -6.04
N SER A 127 -20.93 4.56 -6.28
CA SER A 127 -20.68 5.67 -5.35
C SER A 127 -21.18 5.34 -3.93
N ASP A 128 -22.32 4.66 -3.81
CA ASP A 128 -22.86 4.16 -2.54
C ASP A 128 -21.91 3.19 -1.83
N CYS A 129 -21.33 2.22 -2.54
CA CYS A 129 -20.39 1.28 -1.91
C CYS A 129 -19.06 1.92 -1.52
N ARG A 130 -18.56 2.87 -2.31
CA ARG A 130 -17.38 3.67 -1.96
C ARG A 130 -17.64 4.57 -0.74
N ALA A 131 -18.83 5.17 -0.67
CA ALA A 131 -19.25 5.96 0.47
C ALA A 131 -19.39 5.11 1.74
N MET A 132 -19.97 3.92 1.64
CA MET A 132 -20.09 2.98 2.76
C MET A 132 -18.72 2.51 3.27
N GLU A 133 -17.78 2.19 2.37
CA GLU A 133 -16.40 1.84 2.73
C GLU A 133 -15.67 3.02 3.39
N THR A 134 -15.90 4.25 2.92
CA THR A 134 -15.35 5.45 3.55
C THR A 134 -15.86 5.61 4.97
N LEU A 135 -17.19 5.56 5.17
CA LEU A 135 -17.80 5.67 6.49
C LEU A 135 -17.39 4.52 7.43
N TYR A 136 -17.19 3.32 6.88
CA TYR A 136 -16.68 2.18 7.63
C TYR A 136 -15.32 2.50 8.21
N ASN A 137 -14.38 2.94 7.36
CA ASN A 137 -13.02 3.29 7.79
C ASN A 137 -13.02 4.46 8.79
N GLU A 138 -13.84 5.49 8.56
CA GLU A 138 -13.99 6.62 9.50
C GLU A 138 -14.47 6.18 10.88
N LYS A 139 -15.37 5.20 10.95
CA LYS A 139 -15.86 4.64 12.22
C LYS A 139 -14.88 3.67 12.87
N ILE A 140 -14.23 2.79 12.09
CA ILE A 140 -13.38 1.74 12.65
C ILE A 140 -11.96 2.20 13.00
N ASN A 141 -11.40 3.21 12.34
CA ASN A 141 -10.04 3.67 12.65
C ASN A 141 -9.92 4.21 14.10
N PRO A 142 -10.82 5.07 14.60
CA PRO A 142 -10.80 5.47 16.02
C PRO A 142 -11.03 4.27 16.96
N ALA A 143 -11.91 3.34 16.58
CA ALA A 143 -12.17 2.14 17.37
C ALA A 143 -10.94 1.23 17.47
N ILE A 144 -10.14 1.12 16.41
CA ILE A 144 -8.87 0.38 16.43
C ILE A 144 -7.90 1.02 17.42
N GLU A 145 -7.75 2.35 17.41
CA GLU A 145 -6.89 3.05 18.37
C GLU A 145 -7.39 2.91 19.82
N GLU A 146 -8.71 3.00 20.03
CA GLU A 146 -9.33 2.74 21.34
C GLU A 146 -9.02 1.32 21.82
N LEU A 147 -9.19 0.31 20.97
CA LEU A 147 -8.88 -1.08 21.28
C LEU A 147 -7.40 -1.27 21.60
N LYS A 148 -6.50 -0.72 20.79
CA LYS A 148 -5.04 -0.79 21.00
C LYS A 148 -4.63 -0.19 22.35
N SER A 149 -5.27 0.89 22.78
CA SER A 149 -4.98 1.54 24.06
C SER A 149 -5.21 0.64 25.29
N GLN A 150 -5.96 -0.45 25.14
CA GLN A 150 -6.22 -1.42 26.20
C GLN A 150 -5.04 -2.39 26.45
N GLY A 151 -4.07 -2.43 25.53
CA GLY A 151 -2.94 -3.36 25.58
C GLY A 151 -3.28 -4.77 25.09
N LEU A 152 -2.26 -5.49 24.62
CA LEU A 152 -2.40 -6.80 23.98
C LEU A 152 -3.02 -7.83 24.92
N ALA A 153 -2.59 -7.87 26.18
CA ALA A 153 -3.12 -8.82 27.16
C ALA A 153 -4.64 -8.70 27.34
N ASN A 154 -5.17 -7.47 27.38
CA ASN A 154 -6.61 -7.27 27.49
C ASN A 154 -7.34 -7.63 26.19
N LEU A 155 -6.75 -7.30 25.04
CA LEU A 155 -7.32 -7.67 23.74
C LEU A 155 -7.45 -9.19 23.60
N LEU A 156 -6.44 -9.95 24.01
CA LEU A 156 -6.48 -11.42 24.00
C LEU A 156 -7.60 -11.97 24.90
N ASN A 157 -7.78 -11.39 26.09
CA ASN A 157 -8.82 -11.80 27.05
C ASN A 157 -10.25 -11.44 26.59
N THR A 158 -10.39 -10.44 25.73
CA THR A 158 -11.70 -9.95 25.26
C THR A 158 -12.06 -10.47 23.86
N ARG A 159 -11.24 -11.34 23.25
CA ARG A 159 -11.47 -11.92 21.92
C ARG A 159 -12.89 -12.40 21.69
N GLU A 160 -13.43 -13.18 22.62
CA GLU A 160 -14.78 -13.77 22.48
C GLU A 160 -15.88 -12.70 22.40
N ASN A 161 -15.68 -11.52 22.98
CA ASN A 161 -16.64 -10.42 22.90
C ASN A 161 -16.80 -9.92 21.46
N TYR A 162 -15.77 -10.04 20.62
CA TYR A 162 -15.75 -9.55 19.24
C TYR A 162 -15.89 -10.65 18.20
N CYS A 163 -15.37 -11.85 18.48
CA CYS A 163 -15.18 -12.93 17.51
C CYS A 163 -16.13 -14.12 17.63
N LYS A 164 -17.01 -14.14 18.64
CA LYS A 164 -17.94 -15.26 18.86
C LYS A 164 -19.03 -15.36 17.78
N GLN A 165 -19.52 -14.23 17.28
CA GLN A 165 -20.70 -14.20 16.39
C GLN A 165 -20.36 -14.21 14.90
N ASP A 166 -19.33 -13.45 14.49
CA ASP A 166 -18.95 -13.32 13.10
C ASP A 166 -17.43 -13.13 13.01
N GLN A 167 -16.78 -13.88 12.12
CA GLN A 167 -15.33 -13.84 11.90
C GLN A 167 -14.96 -13.43 10.48
N ARG A 168 -15.94 -13.03 9.66
CA ARG A 168 -15.73 -12.58 8.27
C ARG A 168 -14.98 -11.25 8.26
N LYS A 169 -14.38 -10.93 7.11
CA LYS A 169 -13.82 -9.60 6.85
C LYS A 169 -14.91 -8.54 7.02
N PHE A 170 -14.54 -7.36 7.49
CA PHE A 170 -15.44 -6.24 7.84
C PHE A 170 -16.33 -6.44 9.08
N SER A 171 -16.20 -7.55 9.80
CA SER A 171 -16.92 -7.80 11.07
C SER A 171 -16.27 -7.10 12.27
N THR A 172 -16.95 -7.11 13.41
CA THR A 172 -16.36 -6.72 14.70
C THR A 172 -15.09 -7.52 15.03
N CYS A 173 -15.05 -8.79 14.65
CA CYS A 173 -13.88 -9.63 14.84
C CYS A 173 -12.72 -9.19 13.96
N ASP A 174 -12.98 -8.77 12.72
CA ASP A 174 -11.95 -8.26 11.80
C ASP A 174 -11.30 -6.99 12.35
N VAL A 175 -12.12 -6.06 12.88
CA VAL A 175 -11.63 -4.85 13.57
C VAL A 175 -10.77 -5.22 14.79
N TRP A 176 -11.25 -6.15 15.63
CA TRP A 176 -10.48 -6.64 16.77
C TRP A 176 -9.16 -7.31 16.35
N LYS A 177 -9.18 -8.17 15.32
CA LYS A 177 -7.98 -8.84 14.80
C LYS A 177 -6.94 -7.83 14.35
N ARG A 178 -7.36 -6.77 13.66
CA ARG A 178 -6.47 -5.68 13.25
C ARG A 178 -5.88 -4.95 14.44
N ALA A 179 -6.71 -4.54 15.41
CA ALA A 179 -6.22 -3.88 16.62
C ALA A 179 -5.25 -4.75 17.42
N ALA A 180 -5.58 -6.02 17.63
CA ALA A 180 -4.74 -6.98 18.34
C ALA A 180 -3.44 -7.28 17.59
N GLY A 181 -3.47 -7.40 16.27
CA GLY A 181 -2.28 -7.59 15.43
C GLY A 181 -1.35 -6.39 15.46
N GLU A 182 -1.87 -5.17 15.32
CA GLU A 182 -1.11 -3.92 15.42
C GLU A 182 -0.51 -3.74 16.82
N GLN A 183 -1.29 -3.97 17.88
CA GLN A 183 -0.79 -3.89 19.25
C GLN A 183 0.26 -4.96 19.56
N ALA A 184 0.08 -6.18 19.04
CA ALA A 184 1.07 -7.24 19.14
C ALA A 184 2.40 -6.82 18.49
N GLN A 185 2.36 -6.11 17.36
CA GLN A 185 3.58 -5.66 16.71
C GLN A 185 4.37 -4.69 17.59
N VAL A 186 3.66 -3.77 18.27
CA VAL A 186 4.27 -2.79 19.18
C VAL A 186 4.86 -3.48 20.41
N GLU A 187 4.07 -4.31 21.10
CA GLU A 187 4.49 -4.92 22.37
C GLU A 187 5.56 -5.99 22.16
N LEU A 188 5.40 -6.89 21.19
CA LEU A 188 6.34 -7.99 20.96
C LEU A 188 7.69 -7.52 20.43
N ALA A 189 7.75 -6.38 19.74
CA ALA A 189 9.02 -5.78 19.32
C ALA A 189 9.94 -5.47 20.51
N GLN A 190 9.37 -5.14 21.68
CA GLN A 190 10.12 -4.81 22.89
C GLN A 190 10.52 -6.04 23.71
N VAL A 191 9.97 -7.22 23.40
CA VAL A 191 10.26 -8.44 24.14
C VAL A 191 11.58 -9.06 23.65
N PRO A 192 12.48 -9.46 24.56
CA PRO A 192 13.69 -10.21 24.21
C PRO A 192 13.36 -11.53 23.49
N TYR A 193 14.23 -11.95 22.58
CA TYR A 193 14.01 -13.13 21.74
C TYR A 193 13.75 -14.40 22.59
N GLU A 194 14.53 -14.62 23.64
CA GLU A 194 14.42 -15.80 24.52
C GLU A 194 13.07 -15.82 25.25
N THR A 195 12.58 -14.64 25.64
CA THR A 195 11.28 -14.50 26.29
C THR A 195 10.16 -14.78 25.30
N LEU A 196 10.26 -14.29 24.05
CA LEU A 196 9.26 -14.55 23.00
C LEU A 196 9.07 -16.03 22.70
N LEU A 197 10.15 -16.82 22.68
CA LEU A 197 10.07 -18.26 22.42
C LEU A 197 9.20 -18.99 23.45
N SER A 198 9.24 -18.55 24.71
CA SER A 198 8.44 -19.14 25.79
C SER A 198 6.94 -18.78 25.72
N GLN A 199 6.58 -17.78 24.91
CA GLN A 199 5.23 -17.20 24.88
C GLN A 199 4.37 -17.67 23.70
N GLU A 200 4.81 -18.66 22.91
CA GLU A 200 4.04 -19.19 21.78
C GLU A 200 2.59 -19.49 22.18
N LYS A 201 2.38 -20.23 23.27
CA LYS A 201 1.05 -20.64 23.75
C LYS A 201 0.18 -19.47 24.21
N THR A 202 0.78 -18.33 24.53
CA THR A 202 0.07 -17.11 24.94
C THR A 202 -0.61 -16.46 23.73
N TYR A 203 0.03 -16.48 22.57
CA TYR A 203 -0.45 -15.79 21.36
C TYR A 203 -1.08 -16.74 20.35
N CYS A 204 -0.64 -17.99 20.33
CA CYS A 204 -1.09 -19.04 19.44
C CYS A 204 -1.96 -20.03 20.21
N LEU A 205 -3.28 -19.92 20.03
CA LEU A 205 -4.23 -20.89 20.56
C LEU A 205 -4.00 -22.25 19.90
N LYS A 206 -3.86 -23.31 20.71
CA LYS A 206 -3.78 -24.69 20.21
C LYS A 206 -5.13 -25.09 19.61
N GLY A 207 -5.12 -25.57 18.36
CA GLY A 207 -6.21 -26.44 17.86
C GLY A 207 -6.83 -26.12 16.51
N ASP A 208 -6.43 -25.05 15.81
CA ASP A 208 -6.95 -24.81 14.46
C ASP A 208 -5.91 -24.12 13.57
N TYR A 209 -5.05 -24.93 12.93
CA TYR A 209 -3.99 -24.48 12.02
C TYR A 209 -4.51 -23.65 10.84
N MET A 210 -5.82 -23.70 10.55
CA MET A 210 -6.48 -22.89 9.52
C MET A 210 -6.99 -21.53 10.03
N LYS A 211 -6.90 -21.26 11.33
CA LYS A 211 -7.30 -19.98 11.96
C LYS A 211 -6.18 -19.41 12.80
N ILE A 212 -5.04 -19.13 12.16
CA ILE A 212 -3.98 -18.33 12.77
C ILE A 212 -4.55 -16.93 12.99
N ASP A 213 -4.90 -16.60 14.23
CA ASP A 213 -5.31 -15.25 14.60
C ASP A 213 -4.13 -14.29 14.44
N GLU A 214 -4.40 -13.03 14.05
CA GLU A 214 -3.35 -12.04 13.74
C GLU A 214 -2.28 -11.90 14.85
N PRO A 215 -2.57 -11.97 16.17
CA PRO A 215 -1.55 -11.98 17.21
C PRO A 215 -0.54 -13.13 17.10
N CYS A 216 -0.98 -14.35 16.74
CA CYS A 216 -0.08 -15.48 16.56
C CYS A 216 0.82 -15.29 15.33
N LYS A 217 0.25 -14.78 14.24
CA LYS A 217 1.00 -14.44 13.03
C LYS A 217 2.03 -13.34 13.31
N THR A 218 1.66 -12.30 14.05
CA THR A 218 2.58 -11.25 14.48
C THR A 218 3.68 -11.80 15.36
N TRP A 219 3.37 -12.64 16.35
CA TRP A 219 4.38 -13.33 17.17
C TRP A 219 5.38 -14.12 16.31
N GLY A 220 4.89 -14.96 15.39
CA GLY A 220 5.75 -15.75 14.51
C GLY A 220 6.64 -14.88 13.62
N ASN A 221 6.10 -13.79 13.08
CA ASN A 221 6.88 -12.82 12.31
C ASN A 221 7.95 -12.10 13.15
N THR A 222 7.62 -11.71 14.39
CA THR A 222 8.57 -11.05 15.29
C THR A 222 9.68 -12.00 15.74
N VAL A 223 9.35 -13.26 16.07
CA VAL A 223 10.33 -14.30 16.39
C VAL A 223 11.28 -14.51 15.21
N LYS A 224 10.74 -14.63 14.00
CA LYS A 224 11.53 -14.78 12.78
C LYS A 224 12.44 -13.57 12.54
N ALA A 225 11.90 -12.35 12.62
CA ALA A 225 12.67 -11.12 12.41
C ALA A 225 13.85 -11.00 13.39
N LYS A 226 13.61 -11.25 14.69
CA LYS A 226 14.67 -11.21 15.71
C LYS A 226 15.69 -12.33 15.52
N ASN A 227 15.26 -13.54 15.13
CA ASN A 227 16.17 -14.61 14.75
C ASN A 227 17.09 -14.18 13.59
N ASP A 228 16.50 -13.63 12.53
CA ASP A 228 17.23 -13.18 11.34
C ASP A 228 18.23 -12.05 11.70
N GLU A 229 17.86 -11.12 12.58
CA GLU A 229 18.74 -10.08 13.12
C GLU A 229 19.93 -10.64 13.91
N ILE A 230 19.69 -11.62 14.80
CA ILE A 230 20.75 -12.27 15.58
C ILE A 230 21.72 -13.01 14.65
N VAL A 231 21.20 -13.80 13.70
CA VAL A 231 22.00 -14.54 12.73
C VAL A 231 22.82 -13.57 11.88
N GLU A 232 22.20 -12.48 11.38
CA GLU A 232 22.89 -11.45 10.62
C GLU A 232 24.01 -10.79 11.43
N ALA A 233 23.77 -10.48 12.70
CA ALA A 233 24.80 -9.91 13.59
C ALA A 233 26.00 -10.86 13.74
N PHE A 234 25.77 -12.17 13.90
CA PHE A 234 26.85 -13.16 13.91
C PHE A 234 27.59 -13.22 12.56
N THR A 235 26.89 -13.12 11.42
CA THR A 235 27.58 -13.13 10.12
C THR A 235 28.45 -11.90 9.87
N LYS A 236 28.14 -10.77 10.52
CA LYS A 236 28.91 -9.53 10.44
C LYS A 236 30.11 -9.49 11.39
N ASP A 237 30.11 -10.32 12.43
CA ASP A 237 31.15 -10.38 13.44
C ASP A 237 31.67 -11.81 13.57
N TYR A 238 32.61 -12.15 12.68
CA TYR A 238 33.19 -13.50 12.58
C TYR A 238 33.85 -13.95 13.90
N GLU A 239 34.54 -13.04 14.61
CA GLU A 239 35.18 -13.37 15.89
C GLU A 239 34.13 -13.69 16.96
N LYS A 240 33.07 -12.88 17.07
CA LYS A 240 31.97 -13.19 17.99
C LYS A 240 31.28 -14.51 17.65
N LEU A 241 31.07 -14.80 16.36
CA LEU A 241 30.53 -16.08 15.89
C LEU A 241 31.43 -17.24 16.31
N LYS A 242 32.74 -17.15 16.02
CA LYS A 242 33.75 -18.17 16.37
C LYS A 242 33.77 -18.44 17.88
N VAL A 243 33.87 -17.39 18.70
CA VAL A 243 33.90 -17.52 20.16
C VAL A 243 32.63 -18.20 20.66
N THR A 244 31.46 -17.74 20.20
CA THR A 244 30.17 -18.27 20.63
C THR A 244 29.98 -19.73 20.21
N TYR A 245 30.30 -20.07 18.95
CA TYR A 245 30.18 -21.43 18.43
C TYR A 245 31.12 -22.39 19.18
N ASN A 246 32.35 -21.98 19.44
CA ASN A 246 33.33 -22.79 20.17
C ASN A 246 32.92 -23.03 21.62
N GLN A 247 32.28 -22.04 22.26
CA GLN A 247 31.67 -22.22 23.58
C GLN A 247 30.52 -23.23 23.55
N CYS A 248 29.67 -23.21 22.52
CA CYS A 248 28.59 -24.19 22.35
C CYS A 248 29.14 -25.62 22.23
N ILE A 249 30.20 -25.82 21.45
CA ILE A 249 30.90 -27.12 21.36
C ILE A 249 31.37 -27.60 22.73
N ASP A 250 32.01 -26.71 23.49
CA ASP A 250 32.54 -27.04 24.82
C ASP A 250 31.43 -27.40 25.82
N GLN A 251 30.24 -26.79 25.69
CA GLN A 251 29.07 -27.12 26.50
C GLN A 251 28.44 -28.47 26.09
N ILE A 252 28.26 -28.69 24.78
CA ILE A 252 27.68 -29.93 24.22
C ILE A 252 28.56 -31.14 24.57
N LYS A 253 29.89 -31.03 24.47
CA LYS A 253 30.83 -32.11 24.81
C LYS A 253 30.81 -32.52 26.28
N LYS A 254 30.32 -31.65 27.17
CA LYS A 254 30.18 -31.90 28.62
C LYS A 254 28.77 -32.34 29.02
N ALA A 255 27.81 -32.28 28.10
CA ALA A 255 26.41 -32.56 28.35
C ALA A 255 26.05 -34.03 28.02
N ASN A 256 25.02 -34.56 28.69
CA ASN A 256 24.38 -35.81 28.29
C ASN A 256 23.48 -35.59 27.06
N TRP A 257 22.99 -36.66 26.45
CA TRP A 257 22.26 -36.60 25.18
C TRP A 257 21.04 -35.64 25.22
N ASP A 258 20.22 -35.70 26.27
CA ASP A 258 19.05 -34.81 26.41
C ASP A 258 19.46 -33.33 26.44
N LYS A 259 20.53 -33.02 27.17
CA LYS A 259 21.03 -31.66 27.32
C LYS A 259 21.83 -31.17 26.12
N GLN A 260 22.42 -32.06 25.33
CA GLN A 260 23.04 -31.71 24.05
C GLN A 260 22.00 -31.18 23.07
N TYR A 261 20.83 -31.82 22.99
CA TYR A 261 19.74 -31.35 22.17
C TYR A 261 19.24 -29.98 22.63
N GLU A 262 19.04 -29.81 23.94
CA GLU A 262 18.64 -28.51 24.51
C GLU A 262 19.64 -27.40 24.18
N ILE A 263 20.94 -27.63 24.39
CA ILE A 263 21.98 -26.64 24.10
C ILE A 263 22.03 -26.32 22.61
N SER A 264 22.04 -27.33 21.73
CA SER A 264 22.18 -27.12 20.27
C SER A 264 20.95 -26.47 19.63
N SER A 265 19.76 -26.64 20.21
CA SER A 265 18.49 -26.12 19.68
C SER A 265 18.10 -24.74 20.23
N THR A 266 18.83 -24.19 21.20
CA THR A 266 18.48 -22.92 21.86
C THR A 266 19.49 -21.80 21.59
N TYR A 267 19.14 -20.57 21.96
CA TYR A 267 20.05 -19.44 21.92
C TYR A 267 21.20 -19.61 22.93
N PRO A 268 22.47 -19.33 22.57
CA PRO A 268 22.92 -18.75 21.30
C PRO A 268 23.31 -19.79 20.24
N CYS A 269 23.42 -21.07 20.60
CA CYS A 269 24.06 -22.09 19.77
C CYS A 269 23.34 -22.31 18.44
N ARG A 270 22.02 -22.44 18.45
CA ARG A 270 21.23 -22.59 17.22
C ARG A 270 21.50 -21.45 16.21
N HIS A 271 21.62 -20.22 16.71
CA HIS A 271 21.83 -19.04 15.89
C HIS A 271 23.27 -18.95 15.36
N ALA A 272 24.25 -19.36 16.17
CA ALA A 272 25.64 -19.49 15.72
C ALA A 272 25.76 -20.56 14.62
N GLN A 273 25.04 -21.69 14.74
CA GLN A 273 24.97 -22.71 13.70
C GLN A 273 24.32 -22.18 12.42
N ASP A 274 23.17 -21.49 12.54
CA ASP A 274 22.48 -20.89 11.39
C ASP A 274 23.34 -19.81 10.70
N ALA A 275 24.12 -19.04 11.46
CA ALA A 275 25.08 -18.07 10.92
C ALA A 275 26.23 -18.74 10.16
N ARG A 276 26.78 -19.86 10.65
CA ARG A 276 27.78 -20.65 9.91
C ARG A 276 27.24 -21.14 8.57
N ILE A 277 26.02 -21.68 8.57
CA ILE A 277 25.33 -22.13 7.35
C ILE A 277 25.18 -20.96 6.38
N LYS A 278 24.76 -19.78 6.88
CA LYS A 278 24.60 -18.56 6.06
C LYS A 278 25.93 -18.10 5.44
N LEU A 279 27.04 -18.24 6.16
CA LEU A 279 28.40 -17.97 5.65
C LEU A 279 28.96 -19.08 4.74
N ARG A 280 28.18 -20.13 4.45
CA ARG A 280 28.60 -21.30 3.66
C ARG A 280 29.79 -22.05 4.27
N LEU A 281 29.93 -22.00 5.59
CA LEU A 281 30.87 -22.85 6.31
C LEU A 281 30.30 -24.28 6.42
N PRO A 282 31.15 -25.31 6.57
CA PRO A 282 30.70 -26.69 6.68
C PRO A 282 29.71 -26.88 7.84
N TYR A 283 28.62 -27.59 7.57
CA TYR A 283 27.71 -28.07 8.62
C TYR A 283 28.34 -29.28 9.31
N ASP A 284 28.62 -29.15 10.60
CA ASP A 284 29.31 -30.17 11.38
C ASP A 284 28.65 -30.42 12.75
N ASN A 285 27.41 -29.97 12.95
CA ASN A 285 26.61 -30.25 14.15
C ASN A 285 27.36 -30.07 15.50
N PHE A 286 28.21 -29.05 15.63
CA PHE A 286 29.07 -28.79 16.79
C PHE A 286 30.17 -29.84 17.07
N ASP A 287 30.65 -30.54 16.05
CA ASP A 287 31.77 -31.49 16.19
C ASP A 287 33.13 -30.78 16.27
N THR A 288 33.33 -29.74 15.45
CA THR A 288 34.62 -29.09 15.22
C THR A 288 34.59 -27.60 15.54
N LYS A 289 35.62 -27.13 16.27
CA LYS A 289 35.77 -25.70 16.57
C LYS A 289 36.04 -24.89 15.31
N MET A 290 35.56 -23.64 15.28
CA MET A 290 35.93 -22.68 14.25
C MET A 290 37.33 -22.13 14.52
N ASP A 291 38.09 -21.98 13.44
CA ASP A 291 39.38 -21.30 13.38
C ASP A 291 39.23 -19.81 13.13
#